data_AF-A0A9W8RIG1-F1
#
_entry.id   AF-A0A9W8RIG1-F1
#
_cell.length_a   1.000
_cell.length_b   1.000
_cell.length_c   1.000
_cell.angle_alpha   90.00
_cell.angle_beta   90.00
_cell.angle_gamma   90.00
#
_symmetry.space_group_name_H-M   'P 1'
#
loop_
_entity.id
_entity.type
_entity.pdbx_description
1 polymer ?
#
loop_
_entity_poly.entity_id
_entity_poly.type
_entity_poly.pdbx_seq_one_letter_code
_entity_poly.pdbx_strand_id
1 'polypeptide(L)'
;MTKASGKYKDMKFETWGPQDTTDCDDYTFEVSEKPSGKKSRAYQSEHVFEWQSLKGFLEYIGDLGKDDTVGESPYVGWNIKNPAVGIAAGKVKASKEIEFCDYMWLWWENLRFEYKGWEMSAVDHLRLAIPNNDFYTDELQLLWSGANTVKQSLWQRNVKYQIRAEDTMESYLAGKVEGKRRYDVNDAINVLRDLMFAVRYMKAPSVKRVMFTQADRIYKRLNEFEEMFVKKGKIADHNKDVYVKLDLGTEWQKWCKQSYVVANTKQKAFLEKWITRIKTEYLGDEEDESAGGAESSGSEDGESSGDESGGSDAGSGGGTELNEKIRERVQALVDAYEEYKKTPWTDPFNWD
;
A
#
# COMPACT_ATOMS: atom_id res chain seq x y z
N MET A 1 -14.33 -9.42 -33.04
CA MET A 1 -13.19 -8.67 -32.47
C MET A 1 -13.03 -7.35 -33.21
N THR A 2 -13.72 -6.32 -32.75
CA THR A 2 -13.67 -4.97 -33.34
C THR A 2 -12.37 -4.31 -32.90
N LYS A 3 -11.58 -3.76 -33.85
CA LYS A 3 -10.32 -3.06 -33.56
C LYS A 3 -10.59 -1.87 -32.63
N ALA A 4 -10.25 -2.03 -31.36
CA ALA A 4 -10.28 -0.96 -30.35
C ALA A 4 -9.08 0.00 -30.50
N SER A 5 -8.71 0.39 -31.72
CA SER A 5 -7.45 1.12 -31.97
C SER A 5 -7.57 2.65 -31.99
N GLY A 6 -8.77 3.20 -31.77
CA GLY A 6 -9.02 4.65 -31.79
C GLY A 6 -9.17 5.29 -30.41
N LYS A 7 -9.88 4.64 -29.46
CA LYS A 7 -10.23 5.26 -28.17
C LYS A 7 -9.04 5.57 -27.25
N TYR A 8 -7.95 4.81 -27.35
CA TYR A 8 -6.82 4.92 -26.42
C TYR A 8 -5.74 5.95 -26.83
N LYS A 9 -5.80 6.49 -28.05
CA LYS A 9 -4.77 7.43 -28.54
C LYS A 9 -4.84 8.82 -27.90
N ASP A 10 -6.03 9.23 -27.46
CA ASP A 10 -6.29 10.59 -26.94
C ASP A 10 -6.50 10.63 -25.42
N MET A 11 -6.27 9.52 -24.72
CA MET A 11 -6.38 9.49 -23.27
C MET A 11 -5.24 10.27 -22.62
N LYS A 12 -5.61 11.31 -21.88
CA LYS A 12 -4.71 12.16 -21.10
C LYS A 12 -4.63 11.62 -19.67
N PHE A 13 -3.72 10.70 -19.43
CA PHE A 13 -3.35 10.29 -18.07
C PHE A 13 -2.19 11.18 -17.60
N GLU A 14 -2.23 11.62 -16.34
CA GLU A 14 -1.05 12.23 -15.74
C GLU A 14 0.03 11.15 -15.58
N THR A 15 1.27 11.54 -15.83
CA THR A 15 2.43 10.69 -15.54
C THR A 15 3.10 11.27 -14.31
N TRP A 16 3.34 10.43 -13.31
CA TRP A 16 3.96 10.81 -12.05
C TRP A 16 5.28 10.06 -11.87
N GLY A 17 6.36 10.79 -11.68
CA GLY A 17 7.71 10.24 -11.59
C GLY A 17 8.74 11.24 -11.08
N PRO A 18 9.99 10.78 -10.84
CA PRO A 18 11.12 11.68 -10.60
C PRO A 18 11.41 12.52 -11.85
N GLN A 19 11.95 13.72 -11.67
CA GLN A 19 12.35 14.58 -12.80
C GLN A 19 13.54 13.96 -13.54
N ASP A 20 14.50 13.40 -12.81
CA ASP A 20 15.63 12.65 -13.35
C ASP A 20 15.61 11.19 -12.91
N THR A 21 15.08 10.33 -13.79
CA THR A 21 15.04 8.87 -13.61
C THR A 21 16.42 8.20 -13.55
N THR A 22 17.49 8.91 -13.91
CA THR A 22 18.87 8.40 -13.88
C THR A 22 19.66 8.84 -12.66
N ASP A 23 19.16 9.85 -11.94
CA ASP A 23 19.75 10.34 -10.72
C ASP A 23 19.19 9.57 -9.51
N CYS A 24 20.10 8.92 -8.78
CA CYS A 24 19.75 8.22 -7.54
C CYS A 24 19.50 9.18 -6.38
N ASP A 25 19.92 10.43 -6.52
CA ASP A 25 19.90 11.47 -5.50
C ASP A 25 18.79 12.50 -5.79
N ASP A 26 18.06 12.32 -6.89
CA ASP A 26 16.84 13.09 -7.18
C ASP A 26 15.71 12.65 -6.25
N TYR A 27 15.29 13.57 -5.38
CA TYR A 27 14.12 13.43 -4.51
C TYR A 27 12.93 14.27 -5.00
N THR A 28 12.95 14.84 -6.20
CA THR A 28 11.77 15.46 -6.81
C THR A 28 10.77 14.38 -7.25
N PHE A 29 9.48 14.70 -7.18
CA PHE A 29 8.44 13.77 -7.63
C PHE A 29 7.15 14.53 -7.95
N GLU A 30 6.83 14.62 -9.23
CA GLU A 30 5.75 15.47 -9.73
C GLU A 30 5.16 14.94 -11.03
N VAL A 31 4.22 15.69 -11.61
CA VAL A 31 3.69 15.41 -12.94
C VAL A 31 4.80 15.63 -13.96
N SER A 32 5.15 14.58 -14.70
CA SER A 32 6.21 14.58 -15.70
C SER A 32 5.67 14.37 -17.11
N GLU A 33 6.52 14.60 -18.10
CA GLU A 33 6.20 14.26 -19.49
C GLU A 33 6.02 12.74 -19.64
N LYS A 34 5.10 12.35 -20.54
CA LYS A 34 4.84 10.94 -20.81
C LYS A 34 6.12 10.24 -21.28
N PRO A 35 6.55 9.15 -20.61
CA PRO A 35 7.80 8.50 -20.93
C PRO A 35 7.73 7.83 -22.30
N SER A 36 8.80 7.95 -23.07
CA SER A 36 8.91 7.34 -24.41
C SER A 36 10.06 6.32 -24.48
N GLY A 37 9.99 5.43 -25.48
CA GLY A 37 11.03 4.44 -25.74
C GLY A 37 11.30 3.52 -24.55
N LYS A 38 12.58 3.28 -24.23
CA LYS A 38 12.99 2.37 -23.13
C LYS A 38 12.57 2.87 -21.74
N LYS A 39 12.45 4.19 -21.54
CA LYS A 39 12.06 4.79 -20.25
C LYS A 39 10.63 4.43 -19.85
N SER A 40 9.75 4.13 -20.82
CA SER A 40 8.37 3.70 -20.55
C SER A 40 8.26 2.43 -19.71
N ARG A 41 9.28 1.56 -19.72
CA ARG A 41 9.29 0.31 -18.93
C ARG A 41 9.42 0.54 -17.44
N ALA A 42 9.86 1.72 -17.01
CA ALA A 42 10.00 2.06 -15.61
C ALA A 42 8.70 2.60 -14.99
N TYR A 43 7.65 2.75 -15.80
CA TYR A 43 6.34 3.24 -15.40
C TYR A 43 5.29 2.15 -15.57
N GLN A 44 4.26 2.20 -14.74
CA GLN A 44 3.14 1.28 -14.75
C GLN A 44 1.83 2.06 -14.82
N SER A 45 0.87 1.56 -15.59
CA SER A 45 -0.52 2.01 -15.48
C SER A 45 -1.08 1.56 -14.14
N GLU A 46 -1.74 2.46 -13.44
CA GLU A 46 -2.14 2.21 -12.06
C GLU A 46 -3.56 2.69 -11.77
N HIS A 47 -4.18 2.02 -10.80
CA HIS A 47 -5.44 2.42 -10.18
C HIS A 47 -5.15 3.24 -8.94
N VAL A 48 -5.44 4.54 -8.99
CA VAL A 48 -5.19 5.47 -7.87
C VAL A 48 -5.66 4.89 -6.54
N PHE A 49 -6.89 4.39 -6.51
CA PHE A 49 -7.40 3.53 -5.45
C PHE A 49 -7.23 2.06 -5.87
N GLU A 50 -6.34 1.35 -5.18
CA GLU A 50 -5.96 -0.03 -5.51
C GLU A 50 -7.18 -0.96 -5.50
N TRP A 51 -7.39 -1.77 -6.55
CA TRP A 51 -8.44 -2.80 -6.58
C TRP A 51 -8.34 -3.77 -5.39
N GLN A 52 -7.10 -4.06 -4.94
CA GLN A 52 -6.80 -4.91 -3.81
C GLN A 52 -7.44 -4.39 -2.50
N SER A 53 -7.77 -3.09 -2.44
CA SER A 53 -8.52 -2.48 -1.34
C SER A 53 -9.91 -3.10 -1.20
N LEU A 54 -10.58 -3.41 -2.31
CA LEU A 54 -11.87 -4.09 -2.29
C LEU A 54 -11.75 -5.50 -1.71
N LYS A 55 -10.70 -6.24 -2.10
CA LYS A 55 -10.41 -7.54 -1.48
C LYS A 55 -10.19 -7.40 0.03
N GLY A 56 -9.38 -6.43 0.45
CA GLY A 56 -9.11 -6.17 1.88
C GLY A 56 -10.35 -5.74 2.66
N PHE A 57 -11.31 -5.08 2.02
CA PHE A 57 -12.61 -4.79 2.59
C PHE A 57 -13.48 -6.04 2.75
N LEU A 58 -13.57 -6.89 1.73
CA LEU A 58 -14.35 -8.13 1.82
C LEU A 58 -13.77 -9.07 2.89
N GLU A 59 -12.44 -9.12 3.02
CA GLU A 59 -11.75 -9.78 4.14
C GLU A 59 -12.12 -9.15 5.48
N TYR A 60 -12.13 -7.81 5.59
CA TYR A 60 -12.56 -7.09 6.79
C TYR A 60 -14.01 -7.41 7.20
N ILE A 61 -14.96 -7.39 6.26
CA ILE A 61 -16.36 -7.74 6.56
C ILE A 61 -16.45 -9.22 6.97
N GLY A 62 -15.70 -10.10 6.31
CA GLY A 62 -15.62 -11.51 6.70
C GLY A 62 -15.07 -11.68 8.12
N ASP A 63 -14.06 -10.91 8.50
CA ASP A 63 -13.46 -10.93 9.84
C ASP A 63 -14.43 -10.41 10.92
N LEU A 64 -15.31 -9.45 10.61
CA LEU A 64 -16.37 -9.04 11.55
C LEU A 64 -17.30 -10.21 11.92
N GLY A 65 -17.39 -11.23 11.08
CA GLY A 65 -18.22 -12.43 11.29
C GLY A 65 -17.50 -13.61 11.92
N LYS A 66 -16.20 -13.50 12.29
CA LYS A 66 -15.37 -14.63 12.78
C LYS A 66 -15.36 -14.83 14.30
N ASP A 67 -16.32 -14.27 15.04
CA ASP A 67 -16.47 -14.57 16.47
C ASP A 67 -17.19 -15.93 16.65
N ASP A 68 -16.54 -16.88 17.31
CA ASP A 68 -16.77 -18.32 17.22
C ASP A 68 -18.21 -18.78 17.53
N THR A 69 -18.90 -19.34 16.52
CA THR A 69 -19.63 -20.62 16.57
C THR A 69 -20.30 -20.88 15.22
N VAL A 70 -20.09 -22.07 14.65
CA VAL A 70 -21.01 -22.90 13.83
C VAL A 70 -20.23 -23.63 12.72
N GLY A 71 -20.43 -24.94 12.66
CA GLY A 71 -19.73 -25.88 11.79
C GLY A 71 -20.35 -26.12 10.41
N GLU A 72 -19.74 -27.07 9.71
CA GLU A 72 -19.71 -27.28 8.25
C GLU A 72 -21.04 -27.26 7.50
N SER A 73 -21.01 -26.61 6.32
CA SER A 73 -22.08 -26.44 5.34
C SER A 73 -22.08 -27.53 4.26
N PRO A 74 -23.19 -28.28 4.09
CA PRO A 74 -23.50 -28.88 2.80
C PRO A 74 -24.94 -28.54 2.41
N TYR A 75 -25.10 -27.65 1.43
CA TYR A 75 -26.36 -27.19 0.84
C TYR A 75 -27.41 -28.30 0.63
N VAL A 76 -28.36 -28.47 1.56
CA VAL A 76 -29.76 -28.79 1.22
C VAL A 76 -30.76 -28.27 2.30
N GLY A 77 -31.55 -27.23 1.97
CA GLY A 77 -32.82 -26.85 2.65
C GLY A 77 -32.86 -25.56 3.50
N TRP A 78 -32.38 -24.42 2.98
CA TRP A 78 -32.06 -23.19 3.72
C TRP A 78 -33.25 -22.39 4.31
N ASN A 79 -33.13 -21.97 5.59
CA ASN A 79 -33.87 -20.85 6.23
C ASN A 79 -32.85 -20.09 7.12
N ILE A 80 -32.43 -18.88 6.72
CA ILE A 80 -31.09 -18.28 6.81
C ILE A 80 -30.78 -17.55 8.14
N LYS A 81 -29.57 -17.71 8.68
CA LYS A 81 -28.84 -16.67 9.46
C LYS A 81 -27.33 -16.73 9.22
N ASN A 82 -26.73 -15.64 8.75
CA ASN A 82 -25.52 -15.00 9.29
C ASN A 82 -25.31 -13.65 8.57
N PRO A 83 -25.86 -12.55 9.13
CA PRO A 83 -25.55 -11.20 8.69
C PRO A 83 -24.42 -10.62 9.57
N ALA A 84 -23.19 -11.10 9.36
CA ALA A 84 -21.99 -10.82 10.17
C ALA A 84 -22.30 -10.87 11.69
N VAL A 85 -22.79 -12.02 12.19
CA VAL A 85 -23.62 -12.21 13.40
C VAL A 85 -23.27 -11.40 14.67
N GLY A 86 -24.03 -10.39 15.11
CA GLY A 86 -24.67 -9.31 14.38
C GLY A 86 -23.85 -8.04 14.67
N ILE A 87 -23.01 -7.69 13.70
CA ILE A 87 -21.94 -6.70 13.58
C ILE A 87 -20.80 -6.73 14.63
N ALA A 88 -20.97 -7.26 15.86
CA ALA A 88 -19.80 -7.47 16.75
C ALA A 88 -19.89 -8.47 17.93
N ALA A 89 -21.01 -8.63 18.68
CA ALA A 89 -21.03 -9.57 19.83
C ALA A 89 -22.43 -9.83 20.44
N GLY A 90 -22.80 -11.11 20.65
CA GLY A 90 -23.24 -11.52 22.00
C GLY A 90 -24.68 -11.97 22.29
N LYS A 91 -25.49 -12.50 21.34
CA LYS A 91 -26.55 -13.53 21.61
C LYS A 91 -27.40 -13.88 20.38
N VAL A 92 -27.21 -15.09 19.83
CA VAL A 92 -28.27 -15.81 19.09
C VAL A 92 -28.17 -17.30 19.42
N LYS A 93 -29.30 -17.93 19.79
CA LYS A 93 -29.40 -19.39 19.98
C LYS A 93 -29.61 -20.08 18.63
N ALA A 94 -28.93 -21.22 18.47
CA ALA A 94 -28.75 -21.99 17.24
C ALA A 94 -30.03 -22.28 16.43
N SER A 95 -30.01 -21.87 15.17
CA SER A 95 -30.75 -22.48 14.06
C SER A 95 -29.85 -22.45 12.83
N LYS A 96 -29.82 -23.51 12.01
CA LYS A 96 -28.92 -23.72 10.84
C LYS A 96 -28.38 -22.42 10.21
N GLU A 97 -27.16 -22.02 10.58
CA GLU A 97 -26.53 -20.79 10.09
C GLU A 97 -25.71 -21.06 8.82
N ILE A 98 -25.69 -20.08 7.92
CA ILE A 98 -24.86 -20.08 6.70
C ILE A 98 -23.53 -19.40 7.04
N GLU A 99 -22.39 -19.82 6.47
CA GLU A 99 -21.15 -19.06 6.63
C GLU A 99 -21.26 -17.68 5.94
N PHE A 100 -20.54 -16.67 6.43
CA PHE A 100 -20.59 -15.32 5.84
C PHE A 100 -20.26 -15.33 4.34
N CYS A 101 -19.24 -16.10 3.93
CA CYS A 101 -18.87 -16.24 2.52
C CYS A 101 -20.00 -16.87 1.70
N ASP A 102 -20.64 -17.90 2.23
CA ASP A 102 -21.78 -18.58 1.60
C ASP A 102 -23.00 -17.65 1.50
N TYR A 103 -23.24 -16.79 2.51
CA TYR A 103 -24.28 -15.76 2.49
C TYR A 103 -24.02 -14.72 1.40
N MET A 104 -22.81 -14.17 1.37
CA MET A 104 -22.42 -13.18 0.37
C MET A 104 -22.47 -13.77 -1.03
N TRP A 105 -21.95 -15.00 -1.22
CA TRP A 105 -22.03 -15.71 -2.49
C TRP A 105 -23.48 -15.92 -2.94
N LEU A 106 -24.37 -16.35 -2.03
CA LEU A 106 -25.79 -16.53 -2.31
C LEU A 106 -26.39 -15.26 -2.93
N TRP A 107 -26.22 -14.11 -2.28
CA TRP A 107 -26.83 -12.85 -2.73
C TRP A 107 -26.09 -12.23 -3.91
N TRP A 108 -24.76 -12.29 -3.93
CA TRP A 108 -23.96 -11.55 -4.92
C TRP A 108 -23.86 -12.25 -6.27
N GLU A 109 -23.84 -13.58 -6.31
CA GLU A 109 -23.68 -14.35 -7.55
C GLU A 109 -24.99 -14.87 -8.12
N ASN A 110 -25.94 -15.28 -7.25
CA ASN A 110 -27.20 -15.87 -7.73
C ASN A 110 -28.26 -14.83 -8.06
N LEU A 111 -28.10 -13.58 -7.63
CA LEU A 111 -28.97 -12.50 -8.07
C LEU A 111 -28.32 -11.67 -9.15
N ARG A 112 -29.09 -11.48 -10.22
CA ARG A 112 -28.76 -10.64 -11.35
C ARG A 112 -29.67 -9.43 -11.39
N PHE A 113 -29.08 -8.30 -11.71
CA PHE A 113 -29.79 -7.03 -11.89
C PHE A 113 -29.38 -6.41 -13.21
N GLU A 114 -30.34 -5.76 -13.86
CA GLU A 114 -30.08 -5.02 -15.08
C GLU A 114 -29.23 -3.77 -14.80
N TYR A 115 -28.18 -3.58 -15.59
CA TYR A 115 -27.41 -2.36 -15.66
C TYR A 115 -27.15 -2.00 -17.11
N LYS A 116 -27.67 -0.86 -17.54
CA LYS A 116 -27.53 -0.37 -18.93
C LYS A 116 -27.93 -1.44 -19.97
N GLY A 117 -29.01 -2.19 -19.72
CA GLY A 117 -29.51 -3.24 -20.61
C GLY A 117 -28.84 -4.61 -20.47
N TRP A 118 -27.90 -4.79 -19.54
CA TRP A 118 -27.21 -6.06 -19.30
C TRP A 118 -27.58 -6.64 -17.93
N GLU A 119 -28.02 -7.89 -17.88
CA GLU A 119 -28.18 -8.60 -16.61
C GLU A 119 -26.83 -9.13 -16.12
N MET A 120 -26.40 -8.69 -14.94
CA MET A 120 -25.11 -9.07 -14.38
C MET A 120 -25.20 -9.28 -12.86
N SER A 121 -24.25 -10.05 -12.31
CA SER A 121 -24.17 -10.30 -10.87
C SER A 121 -23.67 -9.07 -10.11
N ALA A 122 -23.83 -9.02 -8.79
CA ALA A 122 -23.32 -7.89 -8.00
C ALA A 122 -21.79 -7.78 -8.11
N VAL A 123 -21.08 -8.90 -8.25
CA VAL A 123 -19.62 -8.91 -8.48
C VAL A 123 -19.27 -8.22 -9.79
N ASP A 124 -19.98 -8.52 -10.88
CA ASP A 124 -19.76 -7.89 -12.19
C ASP A 124 -20.04 -6.38 -12.14
N HIS A 125 -21.13 -5.97 -11.48
CA HIS A 125 -21.43 -4.55 -11.27
C HIS A 125 -20.32 -3.84 -10.48
N LEU A 126 -19.76 -4.49 -9.46
CA LEU A 126 -18.71 -3.90 -8.62
C LEU A 126 -17.41 -3.73 -9.39
N ARG A 127 -17.10 -4.69 -10.28
CA ARG A 127 -15.99 -4.58 -11.22
C ARG A 127 -16.10 -3.35 -12.13
N LEU A 128 -17.31 -2.98 -12.54
CA LEU A 128 -17.55 -1.78 -13.36
C LEU A 128 -17.39 -0.48 -12.57
N ALA A 129 -17.44 -0.51 -11.22
CA ALA A 129 -17.21 0.67 -10.40
C ALA A 129 -15.73 1.11 -10.38
N ILE A 130 -14.81 0.21 -10.74
CA ILE A 130 -13.36 0.49 -10.74
C ILE A 130 -12.91 0.83 -12.17
N PRO A 131 -11.95 1.77 -12.35
CA PRO A 131 -11.42 2.13 -13.65
C PRO A 131 -11.04 0.89 -14.49
N ASN A 132 -11.49 0.86 -15.73
CA ASN A 132 -11.25 -0.23 -16.65
C ASN A 132 -11.24 0.29 -18.09
N ASN A 133 -10.93 -0.59 -19.04
CA ASN A 133 -10.78 -0.22 -20.45
C ASN A 133 -12.06 0.32 -21.12
N ASP A 134 -13.22 0.12 -20.51
CA ASP A 134 -14.53 0.53 -21.04
C ASP A 134 -15.10 1.76 -20.31
N PHE A 135 -14.77 1.92 -19.03
CA PHE A 135 -15.31 2.96 -18.15
C PHE A 135 -14.23 3.59 -17.27
N TYR A 136 -14.29 4.92 -17.13
CA TYR A 136 -13.41 5.69 -16.23
C TYR A 136 -11.93 5.50 -16.54
N THR A 137 -11.60 5.26 -17.82
CA THR A 137 -10.20 5.10 -18.25
C THR A 137 -9.39 6.32 -17.85
N ASP A 138 -9.97 7.52 -18.00
CA ASP A 138 -9.41 8.85 -17.66
C ASP A 138 -8.99 9.02 -16.20
N GLU A 139 -9.39 8.10 -15.32
CA GLU A 139 -8.96 8.08 -13.92
C GLU A 139 -7.69 7.24 -13.68
N LEU A 140 -7.25 6.46 -14.67
CA LEU A 140 -5.96 5.76 -14.62
C LEU A 140 -4.81 6.76 -14.70
N GLN A 141 -3.72 6.45 -14.00
CA GLN A 141 -2.48 7.25 -14.07
C GLN A 141 -1.31 6.37 -14.54
N LEU A 142 -0.23 7.02 -14.98
CA LEU A 142 1.06 6.36 -15.14
C LEU A 142 1.95 6.73 -13.95
N LEU A 143 2.41 5.75 -13.20
CA LEU A 143 3.22 5.96 -12.00
C LEU A 143 4.56 5.25 -12.12
N TRP A 144 5.61 5.88 -11.61
CA TRP A 144 6.92 5.26 -11.42
C TRP A 144 6.78 3.91 -10.68
N SER A 145 7.33 2.85 -11.27
CA SER A 145 7.11 1.46 -10.80
C SER A 145 7.57 1.20 -9.36
N GLY A 146 8.65 1.85 -8.93
CA GLY A 146 9.13 1.76 -7.54
C GLY A 146 8.09 2.30 -6.55
N ALA A 147 7.61 3.52 -6.80
CA ALA A 147 6.56 4.18 -6.03
C ALA A 147 5.24 3.40 -6.07
N ASN A 148 4.85 2.86 -7.23
CA ASN A 148 3.64 2.05 -7.37
C ASN A 148 3.71 0.75 -6.55
N THR A 149 4.87 0.08 -6.56
CA THR A 149 5.08 -1.16 -5.81
C THR A 149 4.94 -0.93 -4.30
N VAL A 150 5.56 0.12 -3.77
CA VAL A 150 5.46 0.41 -2.33
C VAL A 150 4.10 0.97 -1.94
N LYS A 151 3.43 1.75 -2.82
CA LYS A 151 2.05 2.21 -2.65
C LYS A 151 1.12 1.02 -2.41
N GLN A 152 1.21 -0.03 -3.22
CA GLN A 152 0.39 -1.23 -3.06
C GLN A 152 0.58 -1.84 -1.64
N SER A 153 1.81 -1.95 -1.16
CA SER A 153 2.11 -2.48 0.18
C SER A 153 1.58 -1.59 1.31
N LEU A 154 1.39 -0.29 1.11
CA LEU A 154 0.86 0.61 2.14
C LEU A 154 -0.60 0.33 2.48
N TRP A 155 -1.42 0.08 1.47
CA TRP A 155 -2.87 -0.10 1.61
C TRP A 155 -3.26 -1.49 2.13
N GLN A 156 -2.33 -2.44 2.15
CA GLN A 156 -2.58 -3.79 2.61
C GLN A 156 -2.36 -3.91 4.13
N ARG A 157 -3.41 -4.31 4.85
CA ARG A 157 -3.41 -4.48 6.32
C ARG A 157 -2.71 -5.76 6.79
N ASN A 158 -2.63 -6.78 5.95
CA ASN A 158 -2.03 -8.06 6.33
C ASN A 158 -0.51 -7.92 6.47
N VAL A 159 0.03 -8.43 7.58
CA VAL A 159 1.46 -8.39 7.95
C VAL A 159 2.40 -9.00 6.92
N LYS A 160 1.89 -9.84 6.01
CA LYS A 160 2.66 -10.40 4.88
C LYS A 160 3.03 -9.35 3.84
N TYR A 161 2.26 -8.26 3.73
CA TYR A 161 2.49 -7.21 2.77
C TYR A 161 3.22 -6.06 3.45
N GLN A 162 4.52 -6.23 3.66
CA GLN A 162 5.40 -5.21 4.21
C GLN A 162 5.88 -4.29 3.09
N ILE A 163 6.23 -3.04 3.39
CA ILE A 163 6.84 -2.12 2.42
C ILE A 163 8.14 -2.75 1.88
N ARG A 164 8.94 -3.27 2.82
CA ARG A 164 10.04 -4.19 2.59
C ARG A 164 10.21 -5.04 3.85
N ALA A 165 10.66 -6.28 3.69
CA ALA A 165 10.96 -7.15 4.82
C ALA A 165 12.19 -6.64 5.58
N GLU A 166 12.18 -6.80 6.91
CA GLU A 166 13.26 -6.26 7.76
C GLU A 166 14.61 -6.91 7.47
N ASP A 167 14.63 -8.23 7.29
CA ASP A 167 15.81 -9.01 6.91
C ASP A 167 16.45 -8.53 5.59
N THR A 168 15.61 -8.09 4.65
CA THR A 168 16.02 -7.55 3.36
C THR A 168 16.67 -6.18 3.54
N MET A 169 16.06 -5.30 4.35
CA MET A 169 16.65 -4.00 4.67
C MET A 169 17.99 -4.15 5.39
N GLU A 170 18.09 -5.04 6.38
CA GLU A 170 19.37 -5.34 7.04
C GLU A 170 20.42 -5.89 6.07
N SER A 171 20.00 -6.70 5.09
CA SER A 171 20.90 -7.25 4.08
C SER A 171 21.42 -6.19 3.11
N TYR A 172 20.63 -5.13 2.85
CA TYR A 172 21.08 -3.94 2.11
C TYR A 172 22.17 -3.19 2.87
N LEU A 173 22.00 -2.96 4.18
CA LEU A 173 22.99 -2.27 5.00
C LEU A 173 24.29 -3.07 5.17
N ALA A 174 24.16 -4.38 5.39
CA ALA A 174 25.31 -5.27 5.55
C ALA A 174 26.09 -5.53 4.24
N GLY A 175 25.64 -5.00 3.09
CA GLY A 175 26.32 -5.17 1.81
C GLY A 175 26.38 -6.63 1.32
N LYS A 176 25.38 -7.46 1.69
CA LYS A 176 25.42 -8.90 1.44
C LYS A 176 25.46 -9.22 -0.06
N VAL A 177 26.09 -10.34 -0.41
CA VAL A 177 26.08 -10.89 -1.77
C VAL A 177 25.30 -12.19 -1.76
N GLU A 178 24.18 -12.25 -2.49
CA GLU A 178 23.38 -13.47 -2.69
C GLU A 178 23.39 -13.86 -4.17
N GLY A 179 24.13 -14.93 -4.48
CA GLY A 179 24.32 -15.38 -5.86
C GLY A 179 25.03 -14.32 -6.71
N LYS A 180 24.32 -13.75 -7.70
CA LYS A 180 24.84 -12.68 -8.58
C LYS A 180 24.43 -11.27 -8.14
N ARG A 181 23.60 -11.14 -7.11
CA ARG A 181 23.13 -9.84 -6.63
C ARG A 181 24.00 -9.38 -5.48
N ARG A 182 24.55 -8.18 -5.60
CA ARG A 182 25.14 -7.43 -4.49
C ARG A 182 24.09 -6.48 -3.97
N TYR A 183 23.75 -6.62 -2.71
CA TYR A 183 22.95 -5.65 -2.00
C TYR A 183 23.84 -4.52 -1.52
N ASP A 184 23.36 -3.29 -1.60
CA ASP A 184 24.06 -2.14 -1.03
C ASP A 184 23.10 -1.12 -0.43
N VAL A 185 23.66 -0.15 0.31
CA VAL A 185 22.91 0.90 0.99
C VAL A 185 22.03 1.72 0.02
N ASN A 186 22.38 1.85 -1.26
CA ASN A 186 21.54 2.55 -2.23
C ASN A 186 20.24 1.78 -2.50
N ASP A 187 20.21 0.45 -2.39
CA ASP A 187 18.94 -0.30 -2.44
C ASP A 187 18.01 0.11 -1.28
N ALA A 188 18.56 0.32 -0.07
CA ALA A 188 17.79 0.78 1.08
C ALA A 188 17.30 2.23 0.88
N ILE A 189 18.19 3.13 0.44
CA ILE A 189 17.86 4.52 0.11
C ILE A 189 16.74 4.57 -0.94
N ASN A 190 16.83 3.75 -2.00
CA ASN A 190 15.82 3.69 -3.05
C ASN A 190 14.45 3.25 -2.54
N VAL A 191 14.36 2.27 -1.62
CA VAL A 191 13.09 1.88 -1.01
C VAL A 191 12.46 3.03 -0.23
N LEU A 192 13.26 3.77 0.53
CA LEU A 192 12.79 4.91 1.34
C LEU A 192 12.36 6.08 0.45
N ARG A 193 13.12 6.34 -0.62
CA ARG A 193 12.79 7.33 -1.64
C ARG A 193 11.50 7.00 -2.37
N ASP A 194 11.34 5.77 -2.86
CA ASP A 194 10.12 5.30 -3.52
C ASP A 194 8.90 5.42 -2.59
N LEU A 195 9.09 5.18 -1.28
CA LEU A 195 8.03 5.36 -0.29
C LEU A 195 7.63 6.83 -0.13
N MET A 196 8.61 7.75 -0.05
CA MET A 196 8.32 9.19 -0.03
C MET A 196 7.62 9.63 -1.33
N PHE A 197 8.03 9.10 -2.48
CA PHE A 197 7.38 9.36 -3.77
C PHE A 197 5.94 8.88 -3.80
N ALA A 198 5.68 7.66 -3.34
CA ALA A 198 4.33 7.13 -3.23
C ALA A 198 3.45 8.02 -2.36
N VAL A 199 3.93 8.50 -1.20
CA VAL A 199 3.12 9.38 -0.36
C VAL A 199 2.96 10.78 -0.96
N ARG A 200 3.97 11.35 -1.62
CA ARG A 200 3.85 12.61 -2.36
C ARG A 200 2.79 12.52 -3.46
N TYR A 201 2.80 11.42 -4.21
CA TYR A 201 1.76 11.08 -5.18
C TYR A 201 0.37 11.08 -4.54
N MET A 202 0.19 10.32 -3.45
CA MET A 202 -1.10 10.23 -2.74
C MET A 202 -1.53 11.55 -2.08
N LYS A 203 -0.61 12.49 -1.85
CA LYS A 203 -0.90 13.83 -1.31
C LYS A 203 -1.43 14.80 -2.37
N ALA A 204 -1.12 14.57 -3.64
CA ALA A 204 -1.44 15.49 -4.72
C ALA A 204 -2.96 15.72 -4.85
N PRO A 205 -3.43 16.97 -5.03
CA PRO A 205 -4.87 17.25 -5.09
C PRO A 205 -5.63 16.54 -6.21
N SER A 206 -5.02 16.36 -7.40
CA SER A 206 -5.63 15.61 -8.51
C SER A 206 -5.83 14.14 -8.11
N VAL A 207 -4.78 13.52 -7.58
CA VAL A 207 -4.75 12.12 -7.13
C VAL A 207 -5.73 11.87 -5.99
N LYS A 208 -5.74 12.72 -4.95
CA LYS A 208 -6.72 12.62 -3.84
C LYS A 208 -8.16 12.65 -4.32
N ARG A 209 -8.47 13.54 -5.27
CA ARG A 209 -9.82 13.66 -5.84
C ARG A 209 -10.22 12.39 -6.59
N VAL A 210 -9.31 11.83 -7.39
CA VAL A 210 -9.56 10.57 -8.09
C VAL A 210 -9.73 9.43 -7.10
N MET A 211 -8.88 9.35 -6.08
CA MET A 211 -8.99 8.35 -5.00
C MET A 211 -10.36 8.40 -4.32
N PHE A 212 -10.80 9.59 -3.91
CA PHE A 212 -12.11 9.79 -3.30
C PHE A 212 -13.24 9.40 -4.26
N THR A 213 -13.16 9.83 -5.52
CA THR A 213 -14.18 9.54 -6.54
C THR A 213 -14.35 8.03 -6.75
N GLN A 214 -13.25 7.28 -6.81
CA GLN A 214 -13.27 5.83 -6.93
C GLN A 214 -13.86 5.16 -5.69
N ALA A 215 -13.44 5.58 -4.50
CA ALA A 215 -13.96 5.06 -3.23
C ALA A 215 -15.46 5.37 -3.04
N ASP A 216 -15.92 6.57 -3.40
CA ASP A 216 -17.32 6.98 -3.37
C ASP A 216 -18.18 6.21 -4.38
N ARG A 217 -17.63 5.87 -5.55
CA ARG A 217 -18.33 5.03 -6.53
C ARG A 217 -18.57 3.62 -6.01
N ILE A 218 -17.58 3.03 -5.33
CA ILE A 218 -17.71 1.73 -4.66
C ILE A 218 -18.76 1.82 -3.55
N TYR A 219 -18.69 2.86 -2.70
CA TYR A 219 -19.69 3.14 -1.67
C TYR A 219 -21.13 3.14 -2.21
N LYS A 220 -21.39 3.95 -3.25
CA LYS A 220 -22.70 4.04 -3.90
C LYS A 220 -23.15 2.70 -4.45
N ARG A 221 -22.23 1.99 -5.11
CA ARG A 221 -22.51 0.69 -5.72
C ARG A 221 -22.88 -0.37 -4.68
N LEU A 222 -22.19 -0.40 -3.55
CA LEU A 222 -22.51 -1.29 -2.43
C LEU A 222 -23.92 -1.01 -1.87
N ASN A 223 -24.29 0.27 -1.67
CA ASN A 223 -25.62 0.65 -1.22
C ASN A 223 -26.71 0.25 -2.23
N GLU A 224 -26.47 0.49 -3.52
CA GLU A 224 -27.40 0.09 -4.60
C GLU A 224 -27.66 -1.42 -4.56
N PHE A 225 -26.63 -2.25 -4.36
CA PHE A 225 -26.80 -3.69 -4.25
C PHE A 225 -27.68 -4.09 -3.08
N GLU A 226 -27.41 -3.56 -1.90
CA GLU A 226 -28.18 -3.88 -0.72
C GLU A 226 -29.66 -3.49 -0.87
N GLU A 227 -29.93 -2.32 -1.46
CA GLU A 227 -31.30 -1.93 -1.79
C GLU A 227 -31.97 -2.88 -2.78
N MET A 228 -31.24 -3.31 -3.81
CA MET A 228 -31.75 -4.25 -4.80
C MET A 228 -32.01 -5.63 -4.20
N PHE A 229 -31.14 -6.11 -3.31
CA PHE A 229 -31.31 -7.36 -2.57
C PHE A 229 -32.55 -7.30 -1.66
N VAL A 230 -32.74 -6.20 -0.92
CA VAL A 230 -33.96 -5.98 -0.10
C VAL A 230 -35.21 -5.98 -0.97
N LYS A 231 -35.20 -5.23 -2.09
CA LYS A 231 -36.36 -5.11 -3.00
C LYS A 231 -36.72 -6.42 -3.70
N LYS A 232 -35.72 -7.25 -4.03
CA LYS A 232 -35.94 -8.56 -4.67
C LYS A 232 -36.75 -9.51 -3.77
N GLY A 233 -36.65 -9.36 -2.45
CA GLY A 233 -37.37 -10.20 -1.51
C GLY A 233 -36.79 -11.61 -1.45
N LYS A 234 -37.63 -12.64 -1.62
CA LYS A 234 -37.23 -14.04 -1.50
C LYS A 234 -36.59 -14.56 -2.80
N ILE A 235 -35.50 -15.30 -2.69
CA ILE A 235 -34.85 -15.96 -3.84
C ILE A 235 -35.35 -17.40 -3.97
N ALA A 236 -36.44 -17.63 -4.71
CA ALA A 236 -36.94 -18.94 -5.17
C ALA A 236 -37.22 -20.04 -4.11
N ASP A 237 -37.79 -21.17 -4.55
CA ASP A 237 -38.47 -22.21 -3.73
C ASP A 237 -37.64 -22.85 -2.60
N HIS A 238 -36.31 -22.68 -2.63
CA HIS A 238 -35.37 -23.27 -1.66
C HIS A 238 -34.83 -22.29 -0.61
N ASN A 239 -35.14 -20.98 -0.73
CA ASN A 239 -34.80 -19.96 0.26
C ASN A 239 -36.04 -19.11 0.56
N LYS A 240 -36.60 -19.30 1.75
CA LYS A 240 -37.84 -18.61 2.17
C LYS A 240 -37.58 -17.25 2.82
N ASP A 241 -36.34 -16.83 2.98
CA ASP A 241 -35.96 -15.63 3.73
C ASP A 241 -35.51 -14.46 2.84
N VAL A 242 -35.63 -13.26 3.40
CA VAL A 242 -35.33 -11.97 2.75
C VAL A 242 -33.90 -11.56 3.08
N TYR A 243 -33.24 -10.82 2.18
CA TYR A 243 -31.94 -10.22 2.45
C TYR A 243 -31.97 -9.38 3.72
N VAL A 244 -30.97 -9.58 4.58
CA VAL A 244 -30.70 -8.72 5.73
C VAL A 244 -29.57 -7.77 5.36
N LYS A 245 -29.82 -6.48 5.53
CA LYS A 245 -28.87 -5.40 5.24
C LYS A 245 -27.67 -5.45 6.20
N LEU A 246 -26.47 -5.30 5.65
CA LEU A 246 -25.17 -5.26 6.32
C LEU A 246 -24.59 -3.84 6.40
N ASP A 247 -25.24 -2.86 5.77
CA ASP A 247 -24.77 -1.48 5.66
C ASP A 247 -23.36 -1.39 5.04
N LEU A 248 -23.13 -2.15 3.96
CA LEU A 248 -21.84 -2.34 3.29
C LEU A 248 -21.22 -1.02 2.84
N GLY A 249 -22.01 -0.04 2.41
CA GLY A 249 -21.49 1.28 2.10
C GLY A 249 -20.92 1.99 3.34
N THR A 250 -21.65 1.99 4.45
CA THR A 250 -21.17 2.58 5.71
C THR A 250 -19.89 1.88 6.21
N GLU A 251 -19.86 0.54 6.16
CA GLU A 251 -18.68 -0.21 6.54
C GLU A 251 -17.50 0.03 5.58
N TRP A 252 -17.76 0.27 4.29
CA TRP A 252 -16.74 0.64 3.32
C TRP A 252 -16.09 2.00 3.65
N GLN A 253 -16.89 3.01 4.02
CA GLN A 253 -16.38 4.31 4.43
C GLN A 253 -15.51 4.19 5.69
N LYS A 254 -15.98 3.44 6.69
CA LYS A 254 -15.21 3.14 7.90
C LYS A 254 -13.89 2.45 7.56
N TRP A 255 -13.94 1.43 6.71
CA TRP A 255 -12.76 0.68 6.28
C TRP A 255 -11.76 1.57 5.54
N CYS A 256 -12.20 2.48 4.66
CA CYS A 256 -11.32 3.42 3.97
C CYS A 256 -10.61 4.36 4.94
N LYS A 257 -11.35 4.99 5.87
CA LYS A 257 -10.78 5.85 6.92
C LYS A 257 -9.77 5.09 7.78
N GLN A 258 -10.11 3.87 8.23
CA GLN A 258 -9.19 3.03 9.00
C GLN A 258 -7.94 2.62 8.21
N SER A 259 -8.10 2.25 6.94
CA SER A 259 -6.99 1.82 6.09
C SER A 259 -6.03 2.97 5.81
N TYR A 260 -6.55 4.18 5.64
CA TYR A 260 -5.71 5.39 5.58
C TYR A 260 -4.90 5.58 6.87
N VAL A 261 -5.52 5.48 8.05
CA VAL A 261 -4.80 5.59 9.33
C VAL A 261 -3.70 4.54 9.45
N VAL A 262 -3.99 3.28 9.10
CA VAL A 262 -2.99 2.20 9.10
C VAL A 262 -1.85 2.50 8.13
N ALA A 263 -2.16 2.88 6.89
CA ALA A 263 -1.15 3.21 5.88
C ALA A 263 -0.27 4.38 6.31
N ASN A 264 -0.86 5.43 6.90
CA ASN A 264 -0.15 6.62 7.36
C ASN A 264 0.76 6.32 8.57
N THR A 265 0.31 5.49 9.52
CA THR A 265 1.17 5.05 10.63
C THR A 265 2.31 4.17 10.13
N LYS A 266 2.00 3.22 9.24
CA LYS A 266 2.96 2.26 8.68
C LYS A 266 4.10 2.95 7.92
N GLN A 267 3.78 3.92 7.06
CA GLN A 267 4.81 4.65 6.31
C GLN A 267 5.72 5.48 7.22
N LYS A 268 5.17 6.16 8.25
CA LYS A 268 5.97 6.95 9.19
C LYS A 268 6.94 6.07 9.95
N ALA A 269 6.40 5.02 10.59
CA ALA A 269 7.22 4.09 11.37
C ALA A 269 8.33 3.45 10.54
N PHE A 270 8.05 3.13 9.27
CA PHE A 270 9.05 2.55 8.37
C PHE A 270 10.14 3.57 7.97
N LEU A 271 9.76 4.78 7.54
CA LEU A 271 10.73 5.83 7.18
C LEU A 271 11.60 6.19 8.39
N GLU A 272 10.97 6.45 9.53
CA GLU A 272 11.64 6.89 10.76
C GLU A 272 12.64 5.84 11.26
N LYS A 273 12.24 4.56 11.34
CA LYS A 273 13.13 3.45 11.72
C LYS A 273 14.37 3.38 10.83
N TRP A 274 14.17 3.30 9.51
CA TRP A 274 15.27 2.99 8.60
C TRP A 274 16.15 4.20 8.28
N ILE A 275 15.58 5.41 8.22
CA ILE A 275 16.38 6.62 8.04
C ILE A 275 17.26 6.87 9.26
N THR A 276 16.73 6.72 10.49
CA THR A 276 17.55 6.81 11.71
C THR A 276 18.66 5.77 11.71
N ARG A 277 18.34 4.51 11.38
CA ARG A 277 19.35 3.43 11.32
C ARG A 277 20.47 3.74 10.32
N ILE A 278 20.12 4.20 9.12
CA ILE A 278 21.09 4.56 8.07
C ILE A 278 21.90 5.80 8.48
N LYS A 279 21.26 6.83 9.07
CA LYS A 279 21.94 8.02 9.59
C LYS A 279 23.02 7.63 10.60
N THR A 280 22.66 6.89 11.64
CA THR A 280 23.59 6.45 12.69
C THR A 280 24.77 5.64 12.11
N GLU A 281 24.52 4.76 11.13
CA GLU A 281 25.57 3.91 10.56
C GLU A 281 26.58 4.66 9.68
N TYR A 282 26.15 5.66 8.91
CA TYR A 282 27.00 6.31 7.91
C TYR A 282 27.40 7.75 8.23
N LEU A 283 26.57 8.49 8.97
CA LEU A 283 26.87 9.86 9.39
C LEU A 283 27.43 9.91 10.81
N GLY A 284 27.18 8.88 11.62
CA GLY A 284 27.46 8.86 13.04
C GLY A 284 26.30 9.45 13.84
N ASP A 285 26.27 9.18 15.14
CA ASP A 285 25.43 9.96 16.04
C ASP A 285 26.11 11.33 16.18
N GLU A 286 25.43 12.39 15.75
CA GLU A 286 25.73 13.71 16.29
C GLU A 286 25.33 13.63 17.77
N GLU A 287 26.26 13.20 18.63
CA GLU A 287 26.14 13.50 20.05
C GLU A 287 25.98 15.01 20.14
N ASP A 288 24.82 15.47 20.61
CA ASP A 288 24.65 16.81 21.13
C ASP A 288 25.79 17.04 22.15
N GLU A 289 26.86 17.71 21.75
CA GLU A 289 27.90 18.23 22.65
C GLU A 289 27.27 19.34 23.51
N SER A 290 26.45 18.93 24.46
CA SER A 290 25.79 19.78 25.43
C SER A 290 25.40 18.95 26.66
N ALA A 291 26.39 18.48 27.42
CA ALA A 291 26.37 18.48 28.89
C ALA A 291 27.59 17.75 29.51
N GLY A 292 28.41 18.51 30.25
CA GLY A 292 29.24 18.00 31.35
C GLY A 292 30.56 17.37 30.93
N GLY A 293 31.72 18.01 31.07
CA GLY A 293 32.16 18.67 32.29
C GLY A 293 32.82 17.67 33.25
N ALA A 294 34.10 17.40 32.96
CA ALA A 294 35.20 17.18 33.91
C ALA A 294 35.24 15.94 34.85
N GLU A 295 36.37 15.24 34.71
CA GLU A 295 37.26 14.64 35.73
C GLU A 295 37.05 13.22 36.25
N SER A 296 38.01 12.35 35.90
CA SER A 296 38.73 11.40 36.79
C SER A 296 39.85 10.74 35.94
N SER A 297 41.14 11.10 36.03
CA SER A 297 42.19 10.88 37.05
C SER A 297 42.80 9.47 37.10
N GLY A 298 44.09 9.35 36.72
CA GLY A 298 45.04 8.27 37.10
C GLY A 298 45.32 7.22 36.01
N SER A 299 46.49 7.23 35.33
CA SER A 299 47.76 6.55 35.71
C SER A 299 47.68 5.02 35.57
N GLU A 300 48.59 4.25 34.97
CA GLU A 300 49.98 4.38 34.53
C GLU A 300 50.32 3.14 33.64
N ASP A 301 51.26 3.33 32.71
CA ASP A 301 52.37 2.46 32.26
C ASP A 301 52.19 0.98 31.83
N GLY A 302 52.76 0.69 30.65
CA GLY A 302 53.01 -0.66 30.13
C GLY A 302 53.76 -0.65 28.80
N GLU A 303 55.07 -0.44 28.86
CA GLU A 303 56.05 -0.49 27.77
C GLU A 303 56.21 -1.90 27.13
N SER A 304 56.45 -1.91 25.80
CA SER A 304 57.57 -2.59 25.12
C SER A 304 57.29 -3.65 24.03
N SER A 305 57.92 -3.38 22.87
CA SER A 305 58.50 -4.29 21.84
C SER A 305 57.54 -5.13 20.97
N GLY A 306 57.69 -5.27 19.65
CA GLY A 306 58.71 -4.85 18.68
C GLY A 306 58.41 -5.49 17.29
N ASP A 307 59.08 -4.97 16.27
CA ASP A 307 59.39 -5.52 14.92
C ASP A 307 58.34 -5.64 13.79
N GLU A 308 58.47 -4.67 12.87
CA GLU A 308 58.92 -4.78 11.47
C GLU A 308 58.29 -5.77 10.45
N SER A 309 57.75 -5.12 9.42
CA SER A 309 57.97 -5.36 7.97
C SER A 309 57.07 -6.38 7.24
N GLY A 310 56.47 -5.89 6.15
CA GLY A 310 55.75 -6.72 5.19
C GLY A 310 54.81 -5.89 4.32
N GLY A 311 55.37 -5.06 3.44
CA GLY A 311 54.60 -4.26 2.50
C GLY A 311 53.76 -5.11 1.53
N SER A 312 52.56 -4.61 1.22
CA SER A 312 51.95 -4.79 -0.08
C SER A 312 51.08 -3.57 -0.37
N ASP A 313 51.67 -2.69 -1.16
CA ASP A 313 51.04 -1.52 -1.76
C ASP A 313 50.09 -2.02 -2.86
N ALA A 314 48.78 -2.00 -2.56
CA ALA A 314 47.73 -2.31 -3.51
C ALA A 314 46.46 -1.50 -3.18
N GLY A 315 46.40 -0.27 -3.71
CA GLY A 315 45.13 0.35 -4.12
C GLY A 315 44.25 0.96 -3.01
N SER A 316 44.80 1.80 -2.15
CA SER A 316 44.06 2.53 -1.11
C SER A 316 43.37 3.85 -1.58
N GLY A 317 43.05 3.98 -2.87
CA GLY A 317 42.43 5.20 -3.42
C GLY A 317 40.90 5.18 -3.52
N GLY A 318 40.27 3.99 -3.53
CA GLY A 318 38.83 3.86 -3.82
C GLY A 318 37.91 3.79 -2.59
N GLY A 319 38.46 3.54 -1.40
CA GLY A 319 37.67 3.36 -0.17
C GLY A 319 37.14 4.66 0.42
N THR A 320 37.92 5.74 0.37
CA THR A 320 37.56 7.03 0.96
C THR A 320 36.54 7.79 0.10
N GLU A 321 36.75 7.87 -1.22
CA GLU A 321 35.84 8.57 -2.14
C GLU A 321 34.47 7.88 -2.25
N LEU A 322 34.44 6.54 -2.25
CA LEU A 322 33.17 5.79 -2.25
C LEU A 322 32.39 6.00 -0.95
N ASN A 323 33.09 6.03 0.19
CA ASN A 323 32.48 6.29 1.48
C ASN A 323 31.94 7.72 1.57
N GLU A 324 32.67 8.72 1.05
CA GLU A 324 32.22 10.12 1.02
C GLU A 324 30.94 10.28 0.20
N LYS A 325 30.88 9.70 -1.00
CA LYS A 325 29.66 9.68 -1.82
C LYS A 325 28.48 9.03 -1.10
N ILE A 326 28.69 7.93 -0.38
CA ILE A 326 27.61 7.30 0.39
C ILE A 326 27.11 8.24 1.50
N ARG A 327 28.01 8.93 2.21
CA ARG A 327 27.62 9.90 3.25
C ARG A 327 26.81 11.05 2.67
N GLU A 328 27.22 11.61 1.53
CA GLU A 328 26.47 12.66 0.82
C GLU A 328 25.05 12.19 0.49
N ARG A 329 24.88 10.95 0.00
CA ARG A 329 23.55 10.39 -0.31
C ARG A 329 22.68 10.17 0.91
N VAL A 330 23.28 9.71 2.01
CA VAL A 330 22.57 9.57 3.29
C VAL A 330 22.14 10.93 3.81
N GLN A 331 22.99 11.95 3.72
CA GLN A 331 22.61 13.32 4.09
C GLN A 331 21.45 13.83 3.24
N ALA A 332 21.50 13.64 1.91
CA ALA A 332 20.40 14.01 1.01
C ALA A 332 19.09 13.29 1.35
N LEU A 333 19.14 12.00 1.74
CA LEU A 333 17.98 11.25 2.22
C LEU A 333 17.39 11.87 3.49
N VAL A 334 18.24 12.22 4.46
CA VAL A 334 17.83 12.83 5.73
C VAL A 334 17.17 14.18 5.47
N ASP A 335 17.80 15.04 4.66
CA ASP A 335 17.26 16.36 4.32
C ASP A 335 15.91 16.26 3.59
N ALA A 336 15.80 15.33 2.64
CA ALA A 336 14.55 15.06 1.92
C ALA A 336 13.44 14.57 2.85
N TYR A 337 13.79 13.78 3.88
CA TYR A 337 12.84 13.32 4.89
C TYR A 337 12.38 14.42 5.84
N GLU A 338 13.29 15.32 6.24
CA GLU A 338 12.93 16.50 7.04
C GLU A 338 11.94 17.40 6.29
N GLU A 339 12.17 17.64 4.99
CA GLU A 339 11.21 18.37 4.15
C GLU A 339 9.89 17.62 4.01
N TYR A 340 9.95 16.29 3.81
CA TYR A 340 8.77 15.45 3.70
C TYR A 340 7.85 15.54 4.94
N LYS A 341 8.42 15.61 6.15
CA LYS A 341 7.67 15.73 7.41
C LYS A 341 6.87 17.03 7.52
N LYS A 342 7.30 18.11 6.86
CA LYS A 342 6.61 19.43 6.91
C LYS A 342 5.22 19.38 6.29
N THR A 343 4.96 18.44 5.40
CA THR A 343 3.64 18.26 4.78
C THR A 343 3.00 16.99 5.35
N PRO A 344 2.00 17.06 6.23
CA PRO A 344 1.32 15.85 6.69
C PRO A 344 0.56 15.19 5.52
N TRP A 345 0.56 13.86 5.46
CA TRP A 345 -0.45 13.16 4.67
C TRP A 345 -1.79 13.39 5.36
N THR A 346 -2.77 13.89 4.59
CA THR A 346 -4.13 14.17 5.06
C THR A 346 -5.07 13.10 4.53
N ASP A 347 -6.12 12.81 5.30
CA ASP A 347 -7.14 11.83 4.91
C ASP A 347 -7.81 12.26 3.59
N PRO A 348 -7.75 11.44 2.52
CA PRO A 348 -8.47 11.74 1.28
C PRO A 348 -9.98 11.46 1.38
N PHE A 349 -10.45 10.86 2.47
CA PHE A 349 -11.77 10.29 2.63
C PHE A 349 -12.73 11.13 3.48
N ASN A 350 -12.92 12.39 3.06
CA ASN A 350 -13.86 13.28 3.73
C ASN A 350 -15.29 13.09 3.20
N TRP A 351 -16.02 12.14 3.79
CA TRP A 351 -17.45 11.89 3.51
C TRP A 351 -18.40 12.71 4.40
N ASP A 352 -17.86 13.64 5.18
CA ASP A 352 -18.62 14.45 6.14
C ASP A 352 -19.42 15.59 5.48
#